data_AF-A0A9P0MXP4-F1
#
_entry.id   AF-A0A9P0MXP4-F1
#
_cell.length_a   1.000
_cell.length_b   1.000
_cell.length_c   1.000
_cell.angle_alpha   90.00
_cell.angle_beta   90.00
_cell.angle_gamma   90.00
#
_symmetry.space_group_name_H-M   'P 1'
#
loop_
_entity.id
_entity.type
_entity.pdbx_description
1 polymer ?
#
loop_
_entity_poly.entity_id
_entity_poly.type
_entity_poly.pdbx_seq_one_letter_code
_entity_poly.pdbx_strand_id
1 'polypeptide(L)' 'MRIGSAKSASISKSRLSRLQQSRSKFEPLTEEVPMSTVKSKMKLTIRSASIEDFGIYTCASKNNLGEADGTVKLYHNYA' A
#
# COMPACT_ATOMS: atom_id res chain seq x y z
N MET A 1 2.54 13.18 16.00
CA MET A 1 2.04 12.06 16.84
C MET A 1 2.48 10.75 16.19
N ARG A 2 3.21 9.87 16.87
CA ARG A 2 3.57 8.53 16.36
C ARG A 2 2.61 7.53 16.99
N ILE A 3 1.66 7.02 16.19
CA ILE A 3 0.85 5.87 16.58
C ILE A 3 1.83 4.67 16.55
N GLY A 4 1.82 3.79 17.57
CA GLY A 4 2.76 2.66 17.65
C GLY A 4 2.73 1.72 16.44
N SER A 5 3.45 0.61 16.46
CA SER A 5 3.47 -0.34 15.32
C SER A 5 2.07 -0.75 14.87
N ALA A 6 1.87 -0.83 13.55
CA ALA A 6 0.59 -1.20 12.97
C ALA A 6 0.34 -2.71 13.15
N LYS A 7 -0.90 -3.09 13.53
CA LYS A 7 -1.35 -4.49 13.60
C LYS A 7 -1.85 -5.00 12.26
N SER A 8 -2.40 -4.11 11.44
CA SER A 8 -2.84 -4.40 10.09
C SER A 8 -2.49 -3.22 9.21
N ALA A 9 -2.11 -3.49 7.97
CA ALA A 9 -1.86 -2.42 7.02
C ALA A 9 -2.22 -2.88 5.59
N SER A 10 -2.63 -1.95 4.74
CA SER A 10 -3.04 -2.24 3.36
C SER A 10 -2.57 -1.14 2.40
N ILE A 11 -2.25 -1.49 1.15
CA ILE A 11 -2.01 -0.54 0.07
C ILE A 11 -3.07 -0.80 -1.00
N SER A 12 -3.81 0.23 -1.39
CA SER A 12 -4.88 0.14 -2.38
C SER A 12 -4.90 1.35 -3.32
N LYS A 13 -5.33 1.15 -4.58
CA LYS A 13 -5.53 2.24 -5.52
C LYS A 13 -6.88 2.92 -5.27
N SER A 14 -6.94 4.24 -5.30
CA SER A 14 -8.17 5.02 -5.14
C SER A 14 -9.13 4.73 -6.30
N ARG A 15 -10.03 3.77 -6.08
CA ARG A 15 -11.23 3.38 -6.86
C ARG A 15 -11.20 3.71 -8.37
N LEU A 16 -10.92 2.69 -9.19
CA LEU A 16 -11.88 2.35 -10.24
C LEU A 16 -12.74 1.22 -9.69
N SER A 17 -14.06 1.40 -9.83
CA SER A 17 -15.11 0.52 -9.36
C SER A 17 -14.80 -0.97 -9.57
N ARG A 18 -14.55 -1.72 -8.49
CA ARG A 18 -14.93 -3.13 -8.30
C ARG A 18 -14.76 -4.08 -9.50
N LEU A 19 -13.82 -3.83 -10.40
CA LEU A 19 -13.42 -4.76 -11.44
C LEU A 19 -12.37 -5.66 -10.83
N GLN A 20 -12.60 -6.96 -10.98
CA GLN A 20 -11.78 -8.05 -10.50
C GLN A 20 -10.35 -7.93 -11.07
N GLN A 21 -9.51 -7.08 -10.47
CA GLN A 21 -8.10 -7.03 -10.84
C GLN A 21 -7.44 -8.30 -10.30
N SER A 22 -6.85 -9.05 -11.23
CA SER A 22 -6.16 -10.31 -10.97
C SER A 22 -5.21 -10.17 -9.78
N ARG A 23 -5.45 -10.99 -8.75
CA ARG A 23 -4.60 -11.10 -7.55
C ARG A 23 -3.14 -11.39 -7.90
N SER A 24 -2.86 -11.89 -9.10
CA SER A 24 -1.53 -12.18 -9.63
C SER A 24 -0.73 -10.93 -10.06
N LYS A 25 -1.41 -9.81 -10.35
CA LYS A 25 -0.77 -8.58 -10.84
C LYS A 25 -0.19 -7.73 -9.72
N PHE A 26 -0.87 -7.72 -8.57
CA PHE A 26 -0.51 -6.95 -7.39
C PHE A 26 -0.11 -7.89 -6.26
N GLU A 27 1.15 -7.84 -5.87
CA GLU A 27 1.67 -8.65 -4.77
C GLU A 27 1.98 -7.75 -3.57
N PRO A 28 1.04 -7.65 -2.59
CA PRO A 28 1.31 -6.97 -1.33
C PRO A 28 2.17 -7.86 -0.43
N LEU A 29 3.25 -7.30 0.10
CA LEU A 29 4.05 -7.92 1.15
C LEU A 29 4.01 -7.07 2.42
N THR A 30 3.81 -7.74 3.55
CA THR A 30 4.04 -7.20 4.89
C THR A 30 5.22 -7.96 5.48
N GLU A 31 6.31 -7.24 5.77
CA GLU A 31 7.50 -7.83 6.41
C GLU A 31 7.44 -7.54 7.91
N GLU A 32 7.28 -8.60 8.71
CA GLU A 32 7.40 -8.51 10.17
C GLU A 32 8.89 -8.49 10.55
N VAL A 33 9.37 -7.32 10.99
CA VAL A 33 10.75 -7.12 11.41
C VAL A 33 10.81 -7.20 12.94
N PRO A 34 11.83 -7.85 13.55
CA PRO A 34 11.92 -8.05 15.00
C PRO A 34 11.69 -6.78 15.84
N MET A 35 10.93 -6.95 16.93
CA MET A 35 10.33 -5.89 17.74
C MET A 35 11.31 -4.90 18.39
N SER A 36 12.61 -5.15 18.37
CA SER A 36 13.59 -4.32 19.06
C SER A 36 13.96 -3.03 18.32
N THR A 37 13.60 -2.86 17.04
CA THR A 37 14.07 -1.67 16.29
C THR A 37 13.16 -1.04 15.23
N VAL A 38 12.05 -1.63 14.76
CA VAL A 38 11.53 -1.22 13.43
C VAL A 38 10.02 -1.02 13.31
N LYS A 39 9.67 0.08 12.64
CA LYS A 39 8.36 0.45 12.11
C LYS A 39 7.94 -0.56 11.03
N SER A 40 6.74 -1.10 11.07
CA SER A 40 6.22 -2.01 10.03
C SER A 40 6.48 -1.48 8.62
N LYS A 41 7.04 -2.31 7.72
CA LYS A 41 7.32 -1.95 6.32
C LYS A 41 6.32 -2.62 5.39
N MET A 42 5.71 -1.83 4.51
CA MET A 42 4.76 -2.30 3.50
C MET A 42 5.35 -2.16 2.10
N LYS A 43 5.11 -3.16 1.25
CA LYS A 43 5.55 -3.14 -0.15
C LYS A 43 4.42 -3.60 -1.07
N LEU A 44 4.23 -2.89 -2.17
CA LEU A 44 3.35 -3.29 -3.27
C LEU A 44 4.19 -3.41 -4.55
N THR A 45 4.16 -4.59 -5.18
CA THR A 45 4.78 -4.80 -6.50
C THR A 45 3.68 -4.93 -7.55
N ILE A 46 3.77 -4.15 -8.62
CA ILE A 46 2.85 -4.19 -9.77
C ILE A 46 3.58 -4.87 -10.93
N ARG A 47 3.18 -6.10 -11.26
CA ARG A 47 3.75 -6.83 -12.40
C ARG A 47 3.09 -6.37 -13.70
N SER A 48 3.88 -6.20 -14.76
CA SER A 48 3.40 -5.77 -16.08
C SER A 48 2.53 -4.52 -16.01
N ALA A 49 3.12 -3.41 -15.53
CA ALA A 49 2.43 -2.14 -15.37
C ALA A 49 1.89 -1.62 -16.72
N SER A 50 0.70 -1.06 -16.67
CA SER A 50 -0.11 -0.59 -17.79
C SER A 50 -0.66 0.81 -17.47
N ILE A 51 -1.24 1.47 -18.47
CA ILE A 51 -1.75 2.84 -18.28
C ILE A 51 -2.83 2.93 -17.19
N GLU A 52 -3.58 1.84 -17.01
CA GLU A 52 -4.61 1.70 -15.99
C GLU A 52 -4.07 1.59 -14.57
N ASP A 53 -2.75 1.42 -14.37
CA ASP A 53 -2.14 1.35 -13.05
C ASP A 53 -1.74 2.74 -12.53
N PHE A 54 -1.52 3.73 -13.39
CA PHE A 54 -1.23 5.12 -12.95
C PHE A 54 -2.40 5.74 -12.18
N GLY A 55 -2.09 6.47 -11.11
CA GLY A 55 -3.11 7.04 -10.22
C GLY A 55 -2.66 7.12 -8.78
N ILE A 56 -3.61 7.39 -7.89
CA ILE A 56 -3.35 7.56 -6.45
C ILE A 56 -3.46 6.20 -5.75
N TYR A 57 -2.49 5.92 -4.90
CA TYR A 57 -2.43 4.76 -4.01
C TYR A 57 -2.45 5.26 -2.57
N THR A 58 -3.28 4.64 -1.75
CA THR A 58 -3.39 4.92 -0.32
C THR A 58 -2.84 3.73 0.45
N CYS A 59 -1.86 4.01 1.32
CA CYS A 59 -1.39 3.12 2.35
C CYS A 59 -2.15 3.44 3.64
N ALA A 60 -2.87 2.46 4.20
CA ALA A 60 -3.58 2.61 5.47
C ALA A 60 -2.95 1.66 6.50
N SER A 61 -2.69 2.19 7.70
CA SER A 61 -2.08 1.47 8.81
C SER A 61 -2.93 1.62 10.06
N LYS A 62 -3.24 0.52 10.73
CA LYS A 62 -4.15 0.49 11.89
C LYS A 62 -3.59 -0.34 13.02
N ASN A 63 -3.74 0.15 14.25
CA ASN A 63 -3.56 -0.61 15.48
C ASN A 63 -4.68 -0.28 16.48
N ASN A 64 -4.55 -0.76 17.71
CA ASN A 64 -5.56 -0.52 18.75
C ASN A 64 -5.64 0.95 19.21
N LEU A 65 -4.60 1.75 18.97
CA LEU A 65 -4.54 3.16 19.38
C LEU A 65 -5.16 4.08 18.32
N GLY A 66 -5.18 3.65 17.06
CA GLY A 66 -5.76 4.43 15.99
C GLY A 66 -5.37 3.96 14.60
N GLU A 67 -5.67 4.81 13.63
CA GLU A 67 -5.44 4.62 12.21
C GLU A 67 -4.65 5.81 11.65
N ALA A 68 -3.76 5.54 10.71
CA ALA A 68 -3.04 6.54 9.94
C ALA A 68 -2.94 6.09 8.49
N ASP A 69 -3.27 6.99 7.57
CA ASP A 69 -3.15 6.79 6.13
C ASP A 69 -2.13 7.75 5.49
N GLY A 70 -1.61 7.33 4.34
CA GLY A 70 -0.71 8.13 3.52
C GLY A 70 -0.93 7.82 2.04
N THR A 71 -0.90 8.85 1.20
CA THR A 71 -1.14 8.72 -0.24
C THR A 71 0.13 8.94 -1.06
N VAL A 72 0.30 8.16 -2.13
CA VAL A 72 1.32 8.36 -3.16
C VAL A 72 0.65 8.34 -4.54
N LYS A 73 1.12 9.18 -5.47
CA LYS A 73 0.61 9.19 -6.84
C LYS A 73 1.65 8.63 -7.80
N LEU A 74 1.27 7.61 -8.55
CA LEU A 74 2.08 7.04 -9.63
C LEU A 74 1.77 7.77 -10.93
N TYR A 75 2.78 8.41 -11.50
CA TYR A 75 2.69 9.17 -12.75
C TYR A 75 3.23 8.37 -13.92
N HIS A 76 2.64 8.55 -15.11
CA HIS A 76 3.26 8.11 -16.35
C HIS A 76 4.38 9.12 -16.69
N ASN A 77 5.48 8.63 -17.25
CA ASN A 77 6.47 9.50 -17.86
C ASN A 77 6.25 9.47 -19.38
N TYR A 78 5.91 10.59 -19.99
CA TYR A 78 5.97 10.70 -21.44
C TYR A 78 7.40 11.07 -21.81
N ALA A 79 8.06 10.20 -22.58
CA ALA A 79 9.29 10.52 -23.31
C ALA A 79 8.94 10.79 -24.76
#